data_AF-A0A401ICT2-F1
#
_entry.id   AF-A0A401ICT2-F1
#
_cell.length_a   1.000
_cell.length_b   1.000
_cell.length_c   1.000
_cell.angle_alpha   90.00
_cell.angle_beta   90.00
_cell.angle_gamma   90.00
#
_symmetry.space_group_name_H-M   'P 1'
#
loop_
_entity.id
_entity.type
_entity.pdbx_description
1 polymer ?
#
loop_
_entity_poly.entity_id
_entity_poly.type
_entity_poly.pdbx_seq_one_letter_code
_entity_poly.pdbx_strand_id
1 'polypeptide(L)' 'MTKTFYNYLNTKLDSIYSDSLGFVQIKTDKMDCFPLECPYTLEQLLDINWLPKF' A
#
# COMPACT_ATOMS: atom_id res chain seq x y z
N MET A 1 14.91 1.55 -11.56
CA MET A 1 13.97 2.56 -11.05
C MET A 1 14.58 3.94 -11.22
N THR A 2 13.87 4.93 -11.75
CA THR A 2 14.34 6.33 -11.76
C THR A 2 14.01 6.99 -10.43
N LYS A 3 14.96 7.74 -9.84
CA LYS A 3 14.78 8.41 -8.52
C LYS A 3 13.52 9.29 -8.45
N THR A 4 13.16 9.92 -9.57
CA THR A 4 11.97 10.78 -9.68
C THR A 4 10.68 10.00 -9.44
N PHE A 5 10.58 8.79 -9.99
CA PHE A 5 9.39 7.95 -9.82
C PHE A 5 9.29 7.39 -8.39
N TYR A 6 10.44 7.01 -7.80
CA TYR A 6 10.49 6.59 -6.40
C TYR A 6 9.99 7.70 -5.45
N ASN A 7 10.49 8.92 -5.63
CA ASN A 7 10.08 10.05 -4.80
C ASN A 7 8.59 10.39 -4.97
N TYR A 8 8.07 10.26 -6.19
CA TYR A 8 6.64 10.43 -6.46
C TYR A 8 5.80 9.38 -5.72
N LEU A 9 6.15 8.10 -5.83
CA LEU A 9 5.46 7.03 -5.11
C LEU A 9 5.53 7.21 -3.61
N ASN A 10 6.69 7.61 -3.07
CA ASN A 10 6.87 7.81 -1.63
C ASN A 10 5.98 8.94 -1.08
N THR A 11 5.77 10.00 -1.87
CA THR A 11 4.87 11.11 -1.49
C THR A 11 3.39 10.80 -1.70
N LYS A 12 3.07 9.79 -2.51
CA LYS A 12 1.70 9.37 -2.82
C LYS A 12 1.29 8.07 -2.15
N LEU A 13 2.19 7.40 -1.43
CA LEU A 13 1.97 6.08 -0.86
C LEU A 13 0.72 6.02 0.01
N ASP A 14 0.58 7.00 0.91
CA ASP A 14 -0.57 7.09 1.83
C ASP A 14 -1.89 7.28 1.08
N SER A 15 -1.89 8.12 0.04
CA SER A 15 -3.06 8.35 -0.81
C SER A 15 -3.45 7.07 -1.55
N ILE A 16 -2.47 6.38 -2.14
CA ILE A 16 -2.68 5.12 -2.87
C ILE A 16 -3.22 4.03 -1.91
N TYR A 17 -2.66 3.96 -0.70
CA TYR A 17 -3.10 3.00 0.31
C TYR A 17 -4.52 3.29 0.77
N SER A 18 -4.85 4.55 1.10
CA SER A 18 -6.19 4.96 1.53
C SER A 18 -7.25 4.66 0.47
N ASP A 19 -6.95 4.96 -0.81
CA ASP A 19 -7.87 4.65 -1.91
C ASP A 19 -8.09 3.14 -2.03
N SER A 20 -7.00 2.36 -1.99
CA SER A 20 -7.05 0.90 -2.06
C SER A 20 -7.82 0.28 -0.89
N LEU A 21 -7.60 0.79 0.32
CA LEU A 21 -8.31 0.38 1.53
C LEU A 21 -9.82 0.64 1.39
N GLY A 22 -10.21 1.82 0.89
CA GLY A 22 -11.60 2.15 0.61
C GLY A 22 -12.26 1.18 -0.36
N PHE A 23 -11.57 0.80 -1.45
CA PHE A 23 -12.08 -0.20 -2.39
C PHE A 23 -12.28 -1.57 -1.76
N VAL A 24 -11.32 -2.02 -0.94
CA VAL A 24 -11.40 -3.31 -0.25
C VAL A 24 -12.55 -3.28 0.76
N GLN A 25 -12.66 -2.23 1.57
CA GLN A 25 -13.75 -2.08 2.55
C GLN A 25 -15.13 -2.11 1.90
N ILE A 26 -15.30 -1.45 0.74
CA ILE A 26 -16.56 -1.48 -0.01
C ILE A 26 -16.87 -2.87 -0.53
N LYS A 27 -15.86 -3.58 -1.07
CA LYS A 27 -16.06 -4.91 -1.66
C LYS A 27 -16.20 -6.04 -0.64
N THR A 28 -15.60 -5.89 0.52
CA THR A 28 -15.58 -6.92 1.59
C THR A 28 -16.60 -6.62 2.69
N ASP A 29 -17.63 -5.81 2.40
CA ASP A 29 -18.73 -5.49 3.31
C ASP A 29 -18.26 -4.98 4.69
N LYS A 30 -17.25 -4.09 4.68
CA LYS A 30 -16.59 -3.48 5.86
C LYS A 30 -15.90 -4.48 6.79
N MET A 31 -15.12 -5.39 6.22
CA MET A 31 -14.17 -6.17 7.00
C MET A 31 -13.06 -5.25 7.58
N ASP A 32 -13.17 -4.89 8.86
CA ASP A 32 -12.23 -4.05 9.62
C ASP A 32 -10.88 -4.74 9.95
N CYS A 33 -10.52 -5.81 9.23
CA CYS A 33 -9.28 -6.55 9.48
C CYS A 33 -8.03 -5.90 8.86
N PHE A 34 -8.19 -4.80 8.11
CA PHE A 34 -7.09 -4.12 7.45
C PHE A 34 -6.62 -2.90 8.26
N PRO A 35 -5.31 -2.68 8.39
CA PRO A 35 -4.79 -1.52 9.10
C PRO A 35 -5.19 -0.22 8.37
N LEU A 36 -5.34 0.86 9.14
CA LEU A 36 -5.68 2.19 8.59
C LEU A 36 -4.50 2.84 7.87
N GLU A 37 -3.28 2.45 8.24
CA GLU A 37 -2.03 2.92 7.64
C GLU A 37 -1.31 1.77 6.95
N CYS A 38 -0.53 2.10 5.92
CA CYS A 38 0.21 1.09 5.17
C CYS A 38 1.26 0.43 6.08
N PRO A 39 1.20 -0.88 6.33
CA PRO A 39 2.15 -1.56 7.21
C PRO A 39 3.49 -1.87 6.52
N TYR A 40 3.60 -1.57 5.21
CA TYR A 40 4.73 -1.97 4.38
C TYR A 40 5.41 -0.75 3.79
N THR A 41 6.74 -0.84 3.64
CA THR A 41 7.51 0.25 3.01
C THR A 41 7.39 0.20 1.49
N LEU A 42 7.68 1.33 0.84
CA LEU A 42 7.71 1.39 -0.61
C LEU A 42 8.70 0.38 -1.21
N GLU A 43 9.85 0.15 -0.57
CA GLU A 43 10.80 -0.86 -1.05
C GLU A 43 10.22 -2.28 -1.01
N GLN A 44 9.47 -2.61 0.04
CA GLN A 44 8.80 -3.91 0.18
C GLN A 44 7.70 -4.10 -0.88
N LEU A 45 6.92 -3.05 -1.16
CA LEU A 45 5.86 -3.08 -2.17
C LEU A 45 6.39 -3.17 -3.60
N LEU A 46 7.59 -2.62 -3.86
CA LEU A 46 8.23 -2.63 -5.17
C LEU A 46 9.04 -3.91 -5.44
N ASP A 47 9.34 -4.68 -4.41
CA ASP A 47 10.06 -5.95 -4.56
C ASP A 47 9.09 -7.07 -4.95
N ILE A 48 9.29 -7.59 -6.16
CA ILE A 48 8.46 -8.64 -6.76
C ILE A 48 8.59 -9.96 -6.01
N ASN A 49 9.73 -10.22 -5.36
CA ASN A 49 9.97 -11.44 -4.60
C ASN A 49 9.62 -11.28 -3.12
N TRP A 50 9.19 -10.08 -2.71
CA TRP A 50 8.88 -9.80 -1.33
C TRP A 50 7.48 -10.32 -0.98
N LEU A 51 7.42 -11.04 0.13
CA LEU A 51 6.20 -11.55 0.73
C LEU A 51 6.22 -11.18 2.21
N PRO A 52 5.12 -10.68 2.79
CA PRO A 52 5.04 -10.45 4.21
C PRO A 52 5.22 -11.77 4.96
N LYS A 53 6.10 -11.77 5.96
CA LYS A 53 6.24 -12.91 6.86
C LYS A 53 5.13 -12.79 7.91
N PHE A 54 4.20 -13.75 7.88
CA PHE A 54 3.11 -13.89 8.85
C PHE A 54 3.64 -14.24 10.25
#